data_AF-A0A961HIG2-F1
#
_entry.id   AF-A0A961HIG2-F1
#
_cell.length_a   1.000
_cell.length_b   1.000
_cell.length_c   1.000
_cell.angle_alpha   90.00
_cell.angle_beta   90.00
_cell.angle_gamma   90.00
#
_symmetry.space_group_name_H-M   'P 1'
#
loop_
_entity.id
_entity.type
_entity.pdbx_description
1 polymer ?
#
loop_
_entity_poly.entity_id
_entity_poly.type
_entity_poly.pdbx_seq_one_letter_code
_entity_poly.pdbx_strand_id
1 'polypeptide(L)'
;MTQAAHRARQLFDLGVLSLGIPVDGQDPVNDRAQAARAFTRASQWDPAMADAWLGRMACGESTDEVIAALYLHRDAIGREQRRLRLPQRILAGRWDTTIGIDYPLADALEATAAYAATLVRGSDPAGADDVLSQVADNIPII
;
A
#
# COMPACT_ATOMS: atom_id res chain seq x y z
N MET A 1 -22.27 -1.02 -4.84
CA MET A 1 -21.34 -0.52 -3.79
C MET A 1 -22.11 -0.33 -2.51
N THR A 2 -21.57 -0.77 -1.37
CA THR A 2 -22.16 -0.58 -0.04
C THR A 2 -21.89 0.85 0.47
N GLN A 3 -22.68 1.33 1.44
CA GLN A 3 -22.47 2.64 2.05
C GLN A 3 -21.07 2.77 2.69
N ALA A 4 -20.55 1.68 3.27
CA ALA A 4 -19.21 1.62 3.84
C ALA A 4 -18.11 1.85 2.79
N ALA A 5 -18.19 1.18 1.65
CA ALA A 5 -17.21 1.33 0.57
C ALA A 5 -17.18 2.76 -0.01
N HIS A 6 -18.34 3.42 -0.11
CA HIS A 6 -18.39 4.81 -0.55
C HIS A 6 -17.67 5.75 0.44
N ARG A 7 -17.93 5.57 1.74
CA ARG A 7 -17.28 6.39 2.77
C ARG A 7 -15.77 6.11 2.88
N ALA A 8 -15.34 4.86 2.67
CA ALA A 8 -13.93 4.50 2.62
C ALA A 8 -13.20 5.25 1.49
N ARG A 9 -13.83 5.38 0.31
CA ARG A 9 -13.28 6.18 -0.80
C ARG A 9 -13.16 7.66 -0.48
N GLN A 10 -14.16 8.25 0.17
CA GLN A 10 -14.08 9.65 0.60
C GLN A 10 -12.92 9.89 1.56
N LEU A 11 -12.66 8.94 2.47
CA LEU A 11 -11.51 8.99 3.36
C LEU A 11 -10.18 8.78 2.63
N PHE A 12 -10.15 7.90 1.62
CA PHE A 12 -8.98 7.75 0.77
C PHE A 12 -8.64 9.06 0.04
N ASP A 13 -9.63 9.70 -0.58
CA ASP A 13 -9.47 10.96 -1.32
C ASP A 13 -8.96 12.08 -0.39
N LEU A 14 -9.54 12.17 0.81
CA LEU A 14 -9.05 13.06 1.87
C LEU A 14 -7.59 12.75 2.21
N GLY A 15 -7.23 11.48 2.41
CA GLY A 15 -5.88 11.07 2.76
C GLY A 15 -4.84 11.48 1.72
N VAL A 16 -5.17 11.36 0.44
CA VAL A 16 -4.32 11.79 -0.69
C VAL A 16 -4.10 13.30 -0.68
N LEU A 17 -5.16 14.10 -0.51
CA LEU A 17 -5.07 15.55 -0.41
C LEU A 17 -4.26 16.00 0.81
N SER A 18 -4.47 15.35 1.95
CA SER A 18 -3.74 15.59 3.19
C SER A 18 -2.25 15.25 3.05
N LEU A 19 -1.88 14.27 2.22
CA LEU A 19 -0.47 13.96 1.91
C LEU A 19 0.23 15.01 1.04
N GLY A 20 -0.50 15.99 0.53
CA GLY A 20 0.07 16.99 -0.38
C GLY A 20 -0.08 16.64 -1.86
N ILE A 21 -0.82 15.57 -2.18
CA ILE A 21 -1.04 15.13 -3.56
C ILE A 21 -2.33 15.80 -4.06
N PRO A 22 -2.28 16.65 -5.09
CA PRO A 22 -3.46 17.29 -5.63
C PRO A 22 -4.37 16.27 -6.31
N VAL A 23 -5.69 16.42 -6.13
CA VAL A 23 -6.73 15.56 -6.73
C VAL A 23 -7.76 16.46 -7.41
N ASP A 24 -8.03 16.24 -8.70
CA ASP A 24 -9.07 16.95 -9.47
C ASP A 24 -9.03 18.50 -9.32
N GLY A 25 -7.84 19.07 -9.21
CA GLY A 25 -7.65 20.53 -9.07
C GLY A 25 -7.93 21.09 -7.67
N GLN A 26 -8.13 20.24 -6.66
CA GLN A 26 -8.21 20.66 -5.26
C GLN A 26 -6.82 20.94 -4.69
N ASP A 27 -6.73 22.00 -3.87
CA ASP A 27 -5.50 22.40 -3.21
C ASP A 27 -5.06 21.37 -2.15
N PRO A 28 -3.78 20.97 -2.13
CA PRO A 28 -3.24 20.08 -1.12
C PRO A 28 -3.20 20.73 0.27
N VAL A 29 -3.39 19.92 1.33
CA VAL A 29 -3.45 20.41 2.72
C VAL A 29 -2.11 20.23 3.46
N ASN A 30 -1.26 19.27 3.03
CA ASN A 30 0.02 18.96 3.67
C ASN A 30 -0.08 18.65 5.19
N ASP A 31 -1.07 17.87 5.60
CA ASP A 31 -1.27 17.37 6.97
C ASP A 31 -1.10 15.85 7.01
N ARG A 32 0.13 15.38 7.27
CA ARG A 32 0.45 13.95 7.35
C ARG A 32 -0.31 13.22 8.46
N ALA A 33 -0.65 13.89 9.57
CA ALA A 33 -1.39 13.27 10.67
C ALA A 33 -2.88 13.08 10.30
N GLN A 34 -3.46 14.00 9.54
CA GLN A 34 -4.78 13.81 8.95
C GLN A 34 -4.76 12.70 7.90
N ALA A 35 -3.75 12.67 7.03
CA ALA A 35 -3.61 11.59 6.05
C ALA A 35 -3.59 10.20 6.70
N ALA A 36 -2.75 10.02 7.72
CA ALA A 36 -2.65 8.77 8.47
C ALA A 36 -4.02 8.34 9.02
N ARG A 37 -4.72 9.25 9.72
CA ARG A 37 -6.06 8.96 10.27
C ARG A 37 -7.08 8.60 9.18
N ALA A 38 -7.01 9.25 8.02
CA ALA A 38 -7.92 9.00 6.91
C ALA A 38 -7.69 7.61 6.30
N PHE A 39 -6.43 7.25 6.01
CA PHE A 39 -6.07 5.92 5.49
C PHE A 39 -6.34 4.79 6.49
N THR A 40 -6.08 5.00 7.78
CA THR A 40 -6.45 4.03 8.83
C THR A 40 -7.95 3.76 8.82
N ARG A 41 -8.79 4.79 8.80
CA ARG A 41 -10.25 4.59 8.76
C ARG A 41 -10.73 3.98 7.43
N ALA A 42 -10.14 4.38 6.30
CA ALA A 42 -10.47 3.83 4.99
C ALA A 42 -10.21 2.31 4.94
N SER A 43 -9.03 1.88 5.39
CA SER A 43 -8.67 0.45 5.45
C SER A 43 -9.49 -0.35 6.47
N GLN A 44 -9.94 0.28 7.57
CA GLN A 44 -10.87 -0.38 8.52
C GLN A 44 -12.27 -0.58 7.94
N TRP A 45 -12.75 0.35 7.11
CA TRP A 45 -14.08 0.28 6.49
C TRP A 45 -14.11 -0.56 5.23
N ASP A 46 -13.01 -0.59 4.48
CA ASP A 46 -12.81 -1.45 3.33
C ASP A 46 -11.42 -2.11 3.43
N PRO A 47 -11.31 -3.26 4.12
CA PRO A 47 -10.05 -3.98 4.25
C PRO A 47 -9.44 -4.38 2.90
N ALA A 48 -10.26 -4.55 1.86
CA ALA A 48 -9.81 -4.92 0.52
C ALA A 48 -9.25 -3.72 -0.28
N MET A 49 -9.35 -2.49 0.24
CA MET A 49 -8.81 -1.29 -0.38
C MET A 49 -7.29 -1.21 -0.19
N ALA A 50 -6.53 -1.92 -1.02
CA ALA A 50 -5.07 -1.98 -0.95
C ALA A 50 -4.39 -0.61 -0.91
N ASP A 51 -4.88 0.37 -1.70
CA ASP A 51 -4.32 1.71 -1.72
C ASP A 51 -4.50 2.47 -0.38
N ALA A 52 -5.48 2.12 0.46
CA ALA A 52 -5.59 2.68 1.81
C ALA A 52 -4.49 2.15 2.74
N TRP A 53 -4.16 0.86 2.64
CA TRP A 53 -3.00 0.28 3.33
C TRP A 53 -1.69 0.88 2.82
N LEU A 54 -1.59 1.12 1.51
CA LEU A 54 -0.45 1.80 0.91
C LEU A 54 -0.29 3.22 1.45
N GLY A 55 -1.40 3.94 1.62
CA GLY A 55 -1.44 5.26 2.23
C GLY A 55 -1.00 5.27 3.70
N ARG A 56 -1.35 4.24 4.49
CA ARG A 56 -0.82 4.06 5.86
C ARG A 56 0.70 3.93 5.84
N MET A 57 1.24 3.10 4.94
CA MET A 57 2.69 2.95 4.79
C MET A 57 3.37 4.23 4.30
N ALA A 58 2.77 4.97 3.36
CA ALA A 58 3.27 6.27 2.91
C ALA A 58 3.30 7.31 4.06
N CYS A 59 2.39 7.17 5.04
CA CYS A 59 2.39 7.96 6.27
C CYS A 59 3.43 7.50 7.31
N GLY A 60 4.15 6.41 7.07
CA GLY A 60 5.22 5.90 7.92
C GLY A 60 4.85 4.67 8.75
N GLU A 61 3.70 4.05 8.49
CA GLU A 61 3.27 2.84 9.19
C GLU A 61 3.69 1.57 8.41
N SER A 62 4.80 0.96 8.80
CA SER A 62 5.37 -0.24 8.15
C SER A 62 5.29 -1.48 9.03
N THR A 63 4.18 -1.68 9.74
CA THR A 63 3.96 -2.86 10.59
C THR A 63 3.74 -4.12 9.75
N ASP A 64 4.01 -5.30 10.33
CA ASP A 64 3.75 -6.58 9.66
C ASP A 64 2.27 -6.74 9.27
N GLU A 65 1.33 -6.14 10.02
CA GLU A 65 -0.11 -6.08 9.66
C GLU A 65 -0.32 -5.32 8.34
N VAL A 66 0.25 -4.12 8.19
CA VAL A 66 0.11 -3.32 6.98
C VAL A 66 0.74 -4.04 5.79
N ILE A 67 1.90 -4.65 5.97
CA ILE A 67 2.60 -5.41 4.92
C ILE A 67 1.77 -6.65 4.52
N ALA A 68 1.24 -7.40 5.49
CA ALA A 68 0.41 -8.57 5.21
C ALA A 68 -0.89 -8.20 4.48
N ALA A 69 -1.53 -7.10 4.85
CA ALA A 69 -2.73 -6.61 4.17
C ALA A 69 -2.43 -6.15 2.73
N LEU A 70 -1.30 -5.48 2.52
CA LEU A 70 -0.82 -5.11 1.18
C LEU A 70 -0.56 -6.35 0.32
N TYR A 71 0.08 -7.38 0.86
CA TYR A 71 0.26 -8.65 0.15
C TYR A 71 -1.08 -9.32 -0.17
N LEU A 72 -1.98 -9.44 0.81
CA LEU A 72 -3.28 -10.09 0.65
C LEU A 72 -4.12 -9.43 -0.46
N HIS A 73 -4.05 -8.11 -0.58
CA HIS A 73 -4.83 -7.33 -1.54
C HIS A 73 -3.99 -6.76 -2.69
N ARG A 74 -2.81 -7.33 -2.97
CA ARG A 74 -1.83 -6.81 -3.93
C ARG A 74 -2.37 -6.54 -5.34
N ASP A 75 -3.30 -7.37 -5.82
CA ASP A 75 -3.96 -7.20 -7.14
C ASP A 75 -4.87 -5.96 -7.22
N ALA A 76 -5.16 -5.34 -6.07
CA ALA A 76 -5.92 -4.11 -5.96
C ALA A 76 -5.06 -2.86 -5.83
N ILE A 77 -3.73 -3.00 -5.75
CA ILE A 77 -2.83 -1.85 -5.67
C ILE A 77 -2.97 -0.97 -6.94
N GLY A 78 -3.03 0.33 -6.72
CA GLY A 78 -3.21 1.36 -7.73
C GLY A 78 -4.64 1.51 -8.26
N ARG A 79 -5.64 0.73 -7.80
CA ARG A 79 -7.03 0.85 -8.29
C ARG A 79 -7.63 2.21 -7.94
N GLU A 80 -7.47 2.68 -6.71
CA GLU A 80 -8.00 3.97 -6.25
C GLU A 80 -7.13 5.13 -6.76
N GLN A 81 -5.82 4.93 -6.90
CA GLN A 81 -4.95 5.90 -7.59
C GLN A 81 -5.42 6.13 -9.05
N ARG A 82 -5.71 5.06 -9.79
CA ARG A 82 -6.26 5.13 -11.16
C ARG A 82 -7.64 5.79 -11.19
N ARG A 83 -8.49 5.53 -10.20
CA ARG A 83 -9.81 6.19 -10.08
C ARG A 83 -9.65 7.71 -9.98
N LEU A 84 -8.68 8.17 -9.19
CA LEU A 84 -8.34 9.58 -9.03
C LEU A 84 -7.46 10.15 -10.16
N ARG A 85 -7.20 9.36 -11.21
CA ARG A 85 -6.34 9.75 -12.36
C ARG A 85 -4.94 10.18 -11.95
N LEU A 86 -4.46 9.67 -10.81
CA LEU A 86 -3.13 9.95 -10.33
C LEU A 86 -2.08 9.25 -11.20
N PRO A 87 -0.89 9.84 -11.38
CA PRO A 87 0.23 9.14 -11.96
C PRO A 87 0.51 7.83 -11.22
N GLN A 88 0.90 6.80 -11.96
CA GLN A 88 1.27 5.53 -11.35
C GLN A 88 2.42 5.76 -10.35
N ARG A 89 2.37 5.04 -9.22
CA ARG A 89 3.40 5.06 -8.17
C ARG A 89 3.57 6.42 -7.47
N ILE A 90 2.62 7.35 -7.62
CA ILE A 90 2.66 8.62 -6.86
C ILE A 90 2.43 8.39 -5.36
N LEU A 91 1.52 7.48 -5.02
CA LEU A 91 1.35 6.99 -3.66
C LEU A 91 2.20 5.73 -3.54
N ALA A 92 3.25 5.80 -2.74
CA ALA A 92 4.15 4.70 -2.49
C ALA A 92 4.53 4.67 -1.00
N GLY A 93 4.58 3.46 -0.44
CA GLY A 93 5.17 3.19 0.86
C GLY A 93 6.68 2.97 0.75
N ARG A 94 7.33 2.82 1.91
CA ARG A 94 8.71 2.33 2.02
C ARG A 94 8.74 1.26 3.09
N TRP A 95 9.52 0.20 2.88
CA TRP A 95 9.79 -0.80 3.91
C TRP A 95 11.30 -1.03 4.05
N ASP A 96 11.72 -1.46 5.24
CA ASP A 96 13.10 -1.87 5.50
C ASP A 96 13.29 -3.35 5.12
N THR A 97 14.23 -3.61 4.23
CA THR A 97 14.60 -4.93 3.72
C THR A 97 15.47 -5.76 4.68
N THR A 98 15.51 -5.41 5.97
CA THR A 98 16.33 -6.06 7.02
C THR A 98 17.83 -5.74 6.93
N ILE A 99 18.30 -5.17 5.81
CA ILE A 99 19.69 -4.74 5.58
C ILE A 99 19.85 -3.21 5.54
N GLY A 100 18.85 -2.45 6.01
CA GLY A 100 18.89 -0.99 6.06
C GLY A 100 18.69 -0.31 4.71
N ILE A 101 18.18 -1.03 3.70
CA ILE A 101 17.75 -0.43 2.43
C ILE A 101 16.24 -0.22 2.49
N ASP A 102 15.84 1.04 2.48
CA ASP A 102 14.45 1.45 2.27
C ASP A 102 14.06 1.19 0.82
N TYR A 103 13.23 0.19 0.58
CA TYR A 103 12.75 -0.15 -0.75
C TYR A 103 11.33 0.39 -0.98
N PRO A 104 11.01 0.98 -2.15
CA PRO A 104 9.68 1.49 -2.43
C PRO A 104 8.64 0.37 -2.58
N LEU A 105 7.45 0.58 -2.02
CA LEU A 105 6.25 -0.23 -2.27
C LEU A 105 5.24 0.60 -3.03
N ALA A 106 4.90 0.19 -4.24
CA ALA A 106 3.89 0.83 -5.07
C ALA A 106 3.11 -0.15 -5.95
N ASP A 107 3.51 -1.42 -6.03
CA ASP A 107 2.81 -2.45 -6.80
C ASP A 107 2.79 -3.84 -6.12
N ALA A 108 2.20 -4.81 -6.82
CA ALA A 108 2.01 -6.16 -6.32
C ALA A 108 3.31 -6.97 -6.17
N LEU A 109 4.28 -6.74 -7.05
CA LEU A 109 5.59 -7.39 -6.97
C LEU A 109 6.31 -6.92 -5.70
N GLU A 110 6.28 -5.62 -5.46
CA GLU A 110 6.90 -4.99 -4.32
C GLU A 110 6.19 -5.40 -3.01
N ALA A 111 4.86 -5.45 -2.99
CA ALA A 111 4.11 -5.99 -1.84
C ALA A 111 4.46 -7.45 -1.52
N THR A 112 4.68 -8.27 -2.55
CA THR A 112 5.09 -9.67 -2.41
C THR A 112 6.48 -9.78 -1.80
N ALA A 113 7.44 -9.00 -2.30
CA ALA A 113 8.80 -8.95 -1.77
C ALA A 113 8.83 -8.46 -0.31
N ALA A 114 8.04 -7.43 0.03
CA ALA A 114 7.92 -6.92 1.38
C ALA A 114 7.42 -7.99 2.36
N TYR A 115 6.39 -8.74 1.96
CA TYR A 115 5.83 -9.80 2.81
C TYR A 115 6.78 -10.98 2.96
N ALA A 116 7.47 -11.41 1.91
CA ALA A 116 8.52 -12.42 2.01
C ALA A 116 9.61 -12.00 3.02
N ALA A 117 9.99 -10.72 3.05
CA ALA A 117 10.95 -10.20 4.05
C ALA A 117 10.42 -10.31 5.49
N THR A 118 9.10 -10.17 5.71
CA THR A 118 8.48 -10.40 7.03
C THR A 118 8.57 -11.87 7.46
N LEU A 119 8.41 -12.80 6.52
CA LEU A 119 8.48 -14.24 6.79
C LEU A 119 9.91 -14.68 7.14
N VAL A 120 10.91 -14.18 6.39
CA VAL A 120 12.33 -14.42 6.71
C VAL A 120 12.68 -13.90 8.11
N ARG A 121 12.26 -12.67 8.44
CA ARG A 121 12.47 -12.09 9.78
C ARG A 121 11.74 -12.90 10.87
N GLY A 122 10.60 -13.50 10.54
CA GLY A 122 9.83 -14.40 11.40
C GLY A 122 10.38 -15.83 11.49
N SER A 123 11.56 -16.12 10.91
CA SER A 123 12.15 -17.47 10.83
C SER A 123 11.32 -18.49 10.03
N ASP A 124 10.56 -18.02 9.03
CA ASP A 124 9.86 -18.85 8.05
C ASP A 124 10.41 -18.62 6.62
N PRO A 125 11.63 -19.13 6.32
CA PRO A 125 12.23 -18.99 4.99
C PRO A 125 11.51 -19.82 3.93
N ALA A 126 10.82 -20.91 4.31
CA ALA A 126 10.08 -21.74 3.36
C ALA A 126 8.83 -21.01 2.85
N GLY A 127 8.06 -20.39 3.75
CA GLY A 127 6.93 -19.55 3.34
C GLY A 127 7.36 -18.35 2.50
N ALA A 128 8.53 -17.78 2.77
CA ALA A 128 9.09 -16.71 1.94
C ALA A 128 9.36 -17.17 0.50
N ASP A 129 9.95 -18.35 0.34
CA ASP A 129 10.22 -18.95 -0.97
C ASP A 129 8.93 -19.27 -1.75
N ASP A 130 7.92 -19.83 -1.06
CA ASP A 130 6.60 -20.11 -1.63
C ASP A 130 5.91 -18.84 -2.15
N VAL A 131 6.01 -17.73 -1.42
CA VAL A 131 5.42 -16.45 -1.80
C VAL A 131 6.15 -15.82 -2.98
N LEU A 132 7.49 -15.85 -2.98
CA LEU A 132 8.30 -15.28 -4.06
C LEU A 132 8.17 -16.07 -5.36
N SER A 133 8.00 -17.39 -5.28
CA SER A 133 7.79 -18.25 -6.44
C SER A 133 6.54 -17.87 -7.24
N GLN A 134 5.50 -17.34 -6.59
CA GLN A 134 4.26 -16.89 -7.25
C GLN A 134 4.45 -15.73 -8.23
N VAL A 135 5.55 -14.97 -8.10
CA VAL A 135 5.87 -13.84 -8.99
C VAL A 135 7.07 -14.10 -9.89
N ALA A 136 7.93 -15.05 -9.54
CA ALA A 136 9.12 -15.43 -10.31
C ALA A 136 8.77 -16.06 -11.67
N ASP A 137 7.65 -16.76 -11.78
CA ASP A 137 7.18 -17.36 -13.05
C ASP A 137 6.92 -16.33 -14.18
N ASN A 138 6.87 -15.03 -13.84
CA ASN A 138 6.62 -13.94 -14.77
C ASN A 138 7.86 -13.09 -15.11
N ILE A 139 9.04 -13.43 -14.61
CA ILE A 139 10.27 -12.66 -14.88
C ILE A 139 11.20 -13.52 -15.75
N PRO A 140 11.38 -13.20 -17.05
CA PRO A 140 12.35 -13.90 -17.86
C PRO A 140 13.75 -13.66 -17.28
N ILE A 141 14.44 -14.74 -16.97
CA ILE A 141 15.88 -14.71 -16.66
C ILE A 141 16.58 -14.34 -17.97
N ILE A 142 17.16 -13.15 -18.03
CA ILE A 142 17.97 -12.66 -19.15
C ILE A 142 19.39 -13.21 -19.00
#